data_AF-A0A934XQ15-F1
#
_entry.id   AF-A0A934XQ15-F1
#
_cell.length_a   1.000
_cell.length_b   1.000
_cell.length_c   1.000
_cell.angle_alpha   90.00
_cell.angle_beta   90.00
_cell.angle_gamma   90.00
#
_symmetry.space_group_name_H-M   'P 1'
#
loop_
_entity.id
_entity.type
_entity.pdbx_description
1 polymer ?
#
loop_
_entity_poly.entity_id
_entity_poly.type
_entity_poly.pdbx_seq_one_letter_code
_entity_poly.pdbx_strand_id
1 'polypeptide(L)'
;MQRIGIVWQVTAVITDTLQVSARLLDAAGQIVAQYDGEPVHRARPTLTWRPGERIVDVYDLPLQGQGPFTPLLILYRAADGREVGRLALPGFD
;
A
#
# COMPACT_ATOMS: atom_id res chain seq x y z
N MET A 1 6.38 7.72 -13.92
CA MET A 1 6.22 6.86 -12.73
C MET A 1 5.84 7.74 -11.56
N GLN A 2 4.96 7.26 -10.69
CA GLN A 2 4.61 7.93 -9.44
C GLN A 2 5.13 7.12 -8.26
N ARG A 3 5.82 7.77 -7.33
CA ARG A 3 6.34 7.14 -6.11
C ARG A 3 5.41 7.42 -4.94
N ILE A 4 5.10 6.38 -4.17
CA ILE A 4 4.37 6.48 -2.91
C ILE A 4 5.29 5.96 -1.80
N GLY A 5 5.73 6.85 -0.92
CA GLY A 5 6.52 6.49 0.26
C GLY A 5 5.66 6.49 1.52
N ILE A 6 5.76 5.43 2.32
CA ILE A 6 5.07 5.32 3.61
C ILE A 6 6.00 4.76 4.68
N VAL A 7 5.58 4.89 5.93
CA VAL A 7 6.20 4.20 7.06
C VAL A 7 5.12 3.37 7.75
N TRP A 8 5.30 2.05 7.76
CA TRP A 8 4.50 1.17 8.59
C TRP A 8 4.92 1.34 10.04
N GLN A 9 3.95 1.59 10.92
CA GLN A 9 4.16 1.57 12.36
C GLN A 9 3.45 0.35 12.95
N VAL A 10 4.23 -0.57 13.50
CA VAL A 10 3.72 -1.83 14.03
C VAL A 10 3.31 -1.62 15.48
N THR A 11 2.02 -1.67 15.75
CA THR A 11 1.46 -1.38 17.09
C THR A 11 1.16 -2.63 17.90
N ALA A 12 1.00 -3.78 17.24
CA ALA A 12 0.71 -5.07 17.87
C ALA A 12 1.38 -6.22 17.09
N VAL A 13 1.41 -7.41 17.70
CA VAL A 13 1.95 -8.61 17.04
C VAL A 13 1.10 -8.94 15.82
N ILE A 14 1.75 -9.19 14.69
CA ILE A 14 1.08 -9.60 13.44
C ILE A 14 1.10 -11.13 13.36
N THR A 15 -0.08 -11.74 13.34
CA THR A 15 -0.26 -13.19 13.28
C THR A 15 -0.73 -13.69 11.91
N ASP A 16 -1.08 -12.77 11.02
CA ASP A 16 -1.56 -13.05 9.66
C ASP A 16 -0.53 -12.57 8.63
N THR A 17 -0.39 -13.29 7.51
CA THR A 17 0.31 -12.74 6.34
C THR A 17 -0.56 -11.62 5.75
N LEU A 18 -0.03 -10.40 5.77
CA LEU A 18 -0.68 -9.22 5.19
C LEU A 18 -0.07 -8.85 3.85
N GLN A 19 -0.93 -8.38 2.95
CA GLN A 19 -0.61 -7.83 1.64
C GLN A 19 -1.07 -6.38 1.55
N VAL A 20 -0.43 -5.63 0.66
CA VAL A 20 -0.73 -4.24 0.34
C VAL A 20 -1.24 -4.15 -1.10
N SER A 21 -2.26 -3.33 -1.30
CA SER A 21 -2.71 -2.88 -2.62
C SER A 21 -2.46 -1.38 -2.68
N ALA A 22 -1.39 -0.96 -3.36
CA ALA A 22 -1.07 0.45 -3.60
C ALA A 22 -1.60 0.83 -4.98
N ARG A 23 -2.48 1.83 -5.05
CA ARG A 23 -3.27 2.17 -6.24
C ARG A 23 -3.15 3.66 -6.54
N LEU A 24 -3.25 4.01 -7.82
CA LEU A 24 -3.60 5.35 -8.28
C LEU A 24 -4.99 5.28 -8.90
N LEU A 25 -5.87 6.15 -8.43
CA LEU A 25 -7.21 6.32 -8.95
C LEU A 25 -7.28 7.57 -9.82
N ASP A 26 -7.99 7.53 -10.95
CA ASP A 26 -8.31 8.74 -11.72
C ASP A 26 -9.49 9.52 -11.12
N ALA A 27 -9.88 10.62 -11.78
CA ALA A 27 -11.01 11.45 -11.38
C ALA A 27 -12.37 10.71 -11.34
N ALA A 28 -12.50 9.61 -12.09
CA ALA A 28 -13.69 8.75 -12.11
C ALA A 28 -13.59 7.61 -11.07
N GLY A 29 -12.53 7.58 -10.25
CA GLY A 29 -12.27 6.55 -9.26
C GLY A 29 -11.78 5.23 -9.84
N GLN A 30 -11.38 5.18 -11.11
CA GLN A 30 -10.86 3.98 -11.76
C GLN A 30 -9.39 3.78 -11.41
N ILE A 31 -8.99 2.52 -11.21
CA ILE A 31 -7.59 2.17 -10.97
C ILE A 31 -6.83 2.30 -12.28
N VAL A 32 -5.92 3.28 -12.36
CA VAL A 32 -5.07 3.50 -13.54
C VAL A 32 -3.66 2.92 -13.39
N ALA A 33 -3.23 2.67 -12.15
CA ALA A 33 -1.99 1.98 -11.83
C ALA A 33 -2.11 1.29 -10.49
N GLN A 34 -1.45 0.14 -10.32
CA GLN A 34 -1.43 -0.54 -9.04
C GLN A 34 -0.20 -1.43 -8.84
N TYR A 35 0.10 -1.66 -7.56
CA TYR A 35 0.95 -2.72 -7.06
C TYR A 35 0.13 -3.55 -6.07
N ASP A 36 0.24 -4.87 -6.16
CA ASP A 36 -0.43 -5.78 -5.25
C ASP A 36 0.55 -6.89 -4.83
N GLY A 37 0.78 -7.05 -3.52
CA GLY A 37 1.78 -7.98 -2.99
C GLY A 37 2.09 -7.78 -1.52
N GLU A 38 3.10 -8.46 -0.99
CA GLU A 38 3.52 -8.22 0.39
C GLU A 38 4.24 -6.87 0.54
N PRO A 39 4.12 -6.21 1.71
CA PRO A 39 4.91 -5.03 2.03
C PRO A 39 6.42 -5.23 1.82
N VAL A 40 7.12 -4.10 1.58
CA VAL A 40 8.58 -4.06 1.36
C VAL A 40 8.99 -4.97 0.20
N HIS A 41 8.16 -5.07 -0.84
CA HIS A 41 8.39 -5.89 -2.02
C HIS A 41 8.73 -7.36 -1.71
N ARG A 42 8.01 -7.97 -0.74
CA ARG A 42 8.28 -9.34 -0.24
C ARG A 42 9.66 -9.53 0.41
N ALA A 43 10.46 -8.50 0.58
CA ALA A 43 11.77 -8.60 1.22
C ALA A 43 11.67 -8.73 2.75
N ARG A 44 10.51 -8.39 3.33
CA ARG A 44 10.29 -8.42 4.79
C ARG A 44 8.90 -8.97 5.13
N PRO A 45 8.73 -10.30 5.21
CA PRO A 45 7.44 -10.92 5.53
C PRO A 45 6.84 -10.35 6.82
N THR A 46 5.54 -10.03 6.78
CA THR A 46 4.84 -9.28 7.85
C THR A 46 4.83 -9.99 9.20
N LEU A 47 4.87 -11.33 9.21
CA LEU A 47 5.01 -12.15 10.42
C LEU A 47 6.33 -11.95 11.18
N THR A 48 7.36 -11.36 10.52
CA THR A 48 8.65 -11.08 11.16
C THR A 48 8.67 -9.73 11.89
N TRP A 49 7.64 -8.91 11.68
CA TRP A 49 7.60 -7.55 12.21
C TRP A 49 7.25 -7.57 13.70
N ARG A 50 7.90 -6.70 14.47
CA ARG A 50 7.76 -6.63 15.93
C ARG A 50 7.01 -5.35 16.34
N PRO A 51 6.19 -5.39 17.40
CA PRO A 51 5.60 -4.17 17.97
C PRO A 51 6.67 -3.12 18.28
N GLY A 52 6.37 -1.86 17.95
CA GLY A 52 7.28 -0.72 18.08
C GLY A 52 8.17 -0.47 16.86
N GLU A 53 8.25 -1.39 15.90
CA GLU A 53 9.02 -1.18 14.68
C GLU A 53 8.39 -0.12 13.77
N ARG A 54 9.28 0.63 13.09
CA ARG A 54 8.94 1.56 12.02
C ARG A 54 9.66 1.11 10.76
N ILE A 55 8.91 0.78 9.71
CA ILE A 55 9.46 0.16 8.51
C ILE A 55 9.14 1.07 7.32
N VAL A 56 10.18 1.56 6.66
CA VAL A 56 10.05 2.37 5.46
C VAL A 56 9.68 1.47 4.29
N ASP A 57 8.72 1.91 3.49
CA ASP A 57 8.26 1.19 2.32
C ASP A 57 7.95 2.17 1.19
N VAL A 58 8.15 1.74 -0.05
CA VAL A 58 8.06 2.60 -1.23
C VAL A 58 7.47 1.81 -2.39
N TYR A 59 6.41 2.33 -3.01
CA TYR A 59 5.81 1.75 -4.21
C TYR A 59 5.96 2.69 -5.39
N ASP A 60 6.62 2.21 -6.44
CA ASP A 60 6.76 2.92 -7.70
C ASP A 60 5.72 2.40 -8.70
N LEU A 61 4.72 3.23 -8.99
CA LEU A 61 3.61 2.89 -9.87
C LEU A 61 3.83 3.48 -11.27
N PRO A 62 3.68 2.70 -12.35
CA PRO A 62 3.73 3.25 -13.70
C PRO A 62 2.50 4.13 -13.91
N LEU A 63 2.72 5.41 -14.20
CA LEU A 63 1.67 6.40 -14.42
C LEU A 63 1.81 6.96 -15.83
N GLN A 64 0.69 6.97 -16.56
CA GLN A 64 0.54 7.60 -17.87
C GLN A 64 -0.66 8.55 -17.85
N GLY A 65 -0.58 9.62 -18.62
CA GLY A 65 -1.62 10.66 -18.66
C GLY A 65 -1.39 11.79 -17.66
N GLN A 66 -2.38 12.68 -17.60
CA GLN A 66 -2.43 13.83 -16.68
C GLN A 66 -3.67 13.68 -15.79
N GLY A 67 -3.57 14.20 -14.57
CA GLY A 67 -4.50 13.97 -13.48
C GLY A 67 -5.82 14.76 -13.58
N PRO A 68 -6.58 14.81 -12.47
CA PRO A 68 -6.12 14.48 -11.12
C PRO A 68 -6.09 12.97 -10.83
N PHE A 69 -5.09 12.56 -10.04
CA PHE A 69 -4.91 11.21 -9.52
C PHE A 69 -4.96 11.18 -8.00
N THR A 70 -5.54 10.14 -7.41
CA THR A 70 -5.59 9.92 -5.96
C THR A 70 -4.86 8.63 -5.59
N PRO A 71 -3.77 8.70 -4.79
CA PRO A 71 -3.15 7.50 -4.25
C PRO A 71 -4.00 6.87 -3.14
N LEU A 72 -4.14 5.55 -3.19
CA LEU A 72 -4.84 4.76 -2.19
C LEU A 72 -4.00 3.53 -1.82
N LEU A 73 -3.77 3.32 -0.53
CA LEU A 73 -3.16 2.10 -0.01
C LEU A 73 -4.19 1.33 0.81
N ILE A 74 -4.27 0.04 0.57
CA ILE A 74 -5.12 -0.90 1.32
C ILE A 74 -4.21 -1.99 1.87
N LEU A 75 -4.29 -2.24 3.17
CA LEU A 75 -3.67 -3.39 3.82
C LEU A 75 -4.74 -4.46 4.02
N TYR A 76 -4.47 -5.68 3.58
CA TYR A 76 -5.46 -6.76 3.63
C TYR A 76 -4.80 -8.09 3.97
N ARG A 77 -5.59 -9.04 4.48
CA ARG A 77 -5.12 -10.39 4.81
C ARG A 77 -5.01 -11.24 3.55
N ALA A 78 -3.88 -11.90 3.35
CA ALA A 78 -3.66 -12.77 2.20
C ALA A 78 -4.62 -13.98 2.15
N ALA A 79 -5.04 -14.48 3.32
CA ALA A 79 -5.85 -15.70 3.43
C ALA A 79 -7.29 -15.55 2.90
N ASP A 80 -7.90 -14.38 3.04
CA ASP A 80 -9.32 -14.17 2.74
C ASP A 80 -9.62 -12.84 2.02
N GLY A 81 -8.59 -12.04 1.73
CA GLY A 81 -8.75 -10.74 1.08
C GLY A 81 -9.39 -9.67 1.98
N ARG A 82 -9.60 -9.95 3.27
CA ARG A 82 -10.27 -9.01 4.17
C ARG A 82 -9.37 -7.80 4.41
N GLU A 83 -9.92 -6.62 4.18
CA GLU A 83 -9.25 -5.37 4.51
C GLU A 83 -9.03 -5.24 6.02
N VAL A 84 -7.81 -4.87 6.39
CA VAL A 84 -7.35 -4.58 7.75
C VAL A 84 -7.19 -3.08 7.96
N GLY A 85 -6.85 -2.32 6.91
CA GLY A 85 -6.78 -0.87 6.97
C GLY A 85 -6.63 -0.22 5.60
N ARG A 86 -6.87 1.09 5.56
CA ARG A 86 -6.73 1.91 4.35
C ARG A 86 -6.13 3.27 4.65
N LEU A 87 -5.42 3.81 3.68
CA LEU A 87 -4.88 5.16 3.69
C LEU A 87 -5.08 5.79 2.31
N ALA A 88 -5.95 6.79 2.22
CA ALA A 88 -6.05 7.67 1.06
C ALA A 88 -5.10 8.86 1.26
N LEU A 89 -4.29 9.14 0.24
CA LEU A 89 -3.41 10.31 0.24
C LEU A 89 -4.06 11.45 -0.56
N PRO A 90 -3.64 12.71 -0.33
CA PRO A 90 -4.10 13.83 -1.15
C PRO A 90 -3.88 13.57 -2.64
N GLY A 91 -4.85 14.00 -3.44
CA GLY A 91 -4.73 13.93 -4.90
C GLY A 91 -3.70 14.89 -5.46
N PHE A 92 -3.24 14.63 -6.69
CA PHE A 92 -2.28 15.44 -7.42
C PHE A 92 -2.63 15.46 -8.92
N ASP A 93 -2.18 16.49 -9.65
CA ASP A 93 -2.38 16.63 -11.10
C ASP A 93 -1.29 15.92 -11.93
#